data_AF-A0A1R1XNN9-F1
#
_entry.id   AF-A0A1R1XNN9-F1
#
_cell.length_a   1.000
_cell.length_b   1.000
_cell.length_c   1.000
_cell.angle_alpha   90.00
_cell.angle_beta   90.00
_cell.angle_gamma   90.00
#
_symmetry.space_group_name_H-M   'P 1'
#
loop_
_entity.id
_entity.type
_entity.pdbx_description
1 polymer ?
#
loop_
_entity_poly.entity_id
_entity_poly.type
_entity_poly.pdbx_seq_one_letter_code
_entity_poly.pdbx_strand_id
1 'polypeptide(L)'
;LILRINKITAEFENELKEKEAARAAKNEIIKQKSLLPKKKIGRYRIKDAEIAVKLGDEVTGSLRTLQTESNLFAEAFSGIQRRNLVEPRIPVK
;
A
#
# COMPACT_ATOMS: atom_id res chain seq x y z
N LEU A 1 -54.21 -8.22 -5.48
CA LEU A 1 -53.37 -7.46 -4.51
C LEU A 1 -52.13 -8.23 -4.10
N ILE A 2 -52.27 -9.46 -3.59
CA ILE A 2 -51.16 -10.31 -3.11
C ILE A 2 -50.06 -10.55 -4.17
N LEU A 3 -50.43 -10.85 -5.43
CA LEU A 3 -49.45 -11.08 -6.51
C LEU A 3 -48.58 -9.86 -6.82
N ARG A 4 -49.13 -8.64 -6.65
CA ARG A 4 -48.39 -7.39 -6.85
C ARG A 4 -47.39 -7.14 -5.72
N ILE A 5 -47.77 -7.49 -4.50
CA ILE A 5 -46.89 -7.41 -3.32
C ILE A 5 -45.72 -8.38 -3.47
N ASN A 6 -45.98 -9.64 -3.83
CA ASN A 6 -44.94 -10.65 -4.04
C ASN A 6 -43.96 -10.27 -5.16
N LYS A 7 -44.45 -9.58 -6.20
CA LYS A 7 -43.59 -9.08 -7.28
C LYS A 7 -42.66 -7.97 -6.77
N ILE A 8 -43.19 -7.02 -6.00
CA ILE A 8 -42.40 -5.93 -5.40
C ILE A 8 -41.35 -6.48 -4.42
N THR A 9 -41.69 -7.48 -3.62
CA THR A 9 -40.72 -8.11 -2.70
C THR A 9 -39.61 -8.82 -3.46
N ALA A 10 -39.93 -9.53 -4.54
CA ALA A 10 -38.91 -10.18 -5.38
C ALA A 10 -37.99 -9.16 -6.09
N GLU A 11 -38.55 -8.06 -6.59
CA GLU A 11 -37.78 -6.95 -7.17
C GLU A 11 -36.84 -6.34 -6.11
N PHE A 12 -37.33 -6.11 -4.89
CA PHE A 12 -36.54 -5.57 -3.78
C PHE A 12 -35.42 -6.53 -3.32
N GLU A 13 -35.70 -7.83 -3.25
CA GLU A 13 -34.71 -8.86 -2.93
C GLU A 13 -33.59 -8.93 -3.99
N ASN A 14 -33.94 -8.82 -5.27
CA ASN A 14 -32.97 -8.78 -6.35
C ASN A 14 -32.10 -7.52 -6.26
N GLU A 15 -32.71 -6.35 -6.01
CA GLU A 15 -31.98 -5.10 -5.83
C GLU A 15 -31.04 -5.14 -4.60
N LEU A 16 -31.46 -5.77 -3.51
CA LEU A 16 -30.61 -6.01 -2.34
C LEU A 16 -29.42 -6.90 -2.68
N LYS A 17 -29.64 -8.02 -3.38
CA LYS A 17 -28.56 -8.94 -3.81
C LYS A 17 -27.54 -8.24 -4.70
N GLU A 18 -28.00 -7.43 -5.66
CA GLU A 18 -27.12 -6.65 -6.53
C GLU A 18 -26.30 -5.63 -5.72
N LYS A 19 -26.94 -4.93 -4.77
CA LYS A 19 -26.25 -3.99 -3.88
C LYS A 19 -25.23 -4.69 -2.98
N GLU A 20 -25.54 -5.87 -2.46
CA GLU A 20 -24.62 -6.67 -1.65
C GLU A 20 -23.44 -7.17 -2.46
N ALA A 21 -23.66 -7.69 -3.66
CA ALA A 21 -22.60 -8.10 -4.58
C ALA A 21 -21.68 -6.92 -4.95
N ALA A 22 -22.27 -5.75 -5.24
CA ALA A 22 -21.51 -4.54 -5.51
C ALA A 22 -20.69 -4.07 -4.30
N ARG A 23 -21.23 -4.20 -3.08
CA ARG A 23 -20.50 -3.91 -1.83
C ARG A 23 -19.36 -4.90 -1.61
N ALA A 24 -19.59 -6.19 -1.84
CA ALA A 24 -18.56 -7.22 -1.72
C ALA A 24 -17.38 -6.95 -2.68
N ALA A 25 -17.67 -6.70 -3.95
CA ALA A 25 -16.65 -6.35 -4.95
C ALA A 25 -15.87 -5.08 -4.56
N LYS A 26 -16.55 -4.04 -4.05
CA LYS A 26 -15.89 -2.84 -3.53
C LYS A 26 -14.96 -3.15 -2.35
N ASN A 27 -15.41 -3.97 -1.41
CA ASN A 27 -14.62 -4.36 -0.25
C ASN A 27 -13.37 -5.15 -0.64
N GLU A 28 -13.47 -6.04 -1.62
CA GLU A 28 -12.32 -6.79 -2.15
C GLU A 28 -11.28 -5.84 -2.77
N ILE A 29 -11.71 -4.87 -3.57
CA ILE A 29 -10.82 -3.86 -4.16
C ILE A 29 -10.13 -3.04 -3.06
N ILE A 30 -10.86 -2.63 -2.02
CA ILE A 30 -10.29 -1.90 -0.88
C ILE A 30 -9.26 -2.76 -0.15
N LYS A 31 -9.58 -4.04 0.08
CA LYS A 31 -8.67 -4.99 0.73
C LYS A 31 -7.39 -5.15 -0.09
N GLN A 32 -7.48 -5.37 -1.40
CA GLN A 32 -6.33 -5.44 -2.30
C GLN A 32 -5.50 -4.14 -2.28
N LYS A 33 -6.17 -2.98 -2.30
CA LYS A 33 -5.50 -1.66 -2.18
C LYS A 33 -4.79 -1.47 -0.84
N SER A 34 -5.28 -2.06 0.24
CA SER A 34 -4.67 -1.95 1.56
C SER A 34 -3.37 -2.74 1.72
N LEU A 35 -3.21 -3.81 0.93
CA LEU A 35 -2.01 -4.65 0.88
C LEU A 35 -0.85 -3.98 0.12
N LEU A 36 -1.15 -3.06 -0.79
CA LEU A 36 -0.15 -2.37 -1.59
C LEU A 36 0.63 -1.36 -0.73
N PRO A 37 1.96 -1.24 -0.92
CA PRO A 37 2.76 -0.28 -0.17
C PRO A 37 2.28 1.14 -0.46
N LYS A 38 2.07 1.91 0.61
CA LYS A 38 1.60 3.30 0.48
C LYS A 38 2.78 4.19 0.08
N LYS A 39 2.50 5.20 -0.77
CA LYS A 39 3.46 6.28 -1.10
C LYS A 39 3.31 7.51 -0.21
N LYS A 40 2.14 7.66 0.42
CA LYS A 40 1.78 8.80 1.26
C LYS A 40 0.91 8.32 2.41
N ILE A 41 1.20 8.81 3.61
CA ILE A 41 0.39 8.57 4.80
C ILE A 41 0.20 9.92 5.48
N GLY A 42 -1.05 10.30 5.74
CA GLY A 42 -1.39 11.60 6.33
C GLY A 42 -0.93 12.79 5.47
N ARG A 43 -0.28 13.78 6.11
CA ARG A 43 0.19 15.01 5.45
C ARG A 43 1.43 14.77 4.59
N TYR A 44 2.36 13.94 5.04
CA TYR A 44 3.69 13.79 4.46
C TYR A 44 3.81 12.58 3.54
N ARG A 45 4.71 12.67 2.55
CA ARG A 45 5.07 11.55 1.68
C ARG A 45 6.18 10.73 2.32
N ILE A 46 6.20 9.44 2.01
CA ILE A 46 7.30 8.57 2.42
C ILE A 46 8.52 8.93 1.59
N LYS A 47 9.66 9.15 2.24
CA LYS A 47 10.91 9.44 1.54
C LYS A 47 11.43 8.15 0.92
N ASP A 48 11.68 8.16 -0.38
CA ASP A 48 12.33 7.03 -1.02
C ASP A 48 13.79 6.95 -0.56
N ALA A 49 14.21 5.73 -0.23
CA ALA A 49 15.60 5.44 0.09
C ALA A 49 16.43 5.56 -1.19
N GLU A 50 17.56 6.25 -1.10
CA GLU A 50 18.53 6.32 -2.19
C GLU A 50 19.11 4.93 -2.44
N ILE A 51 19.17 4.55 -3.72
CA ILE A 51 19.76 3.28 -4.11
C ILE A 51 21.26 3.50 -4.17
N ALA A 52 21.95 2.88 -3.22
CA ALA A 52 23.39 2.77 -3.17
C ALA A 52 23.88 1.91 -4.35
N VAL A 53 24.52 2.55 -5.34
CA VAL A 53 25.08 1.86 -6.53
C VAL A 53 26.53 2.28 -6.71
N LYS A 54 27.41 1.27 -6.76
CA LYS A 54 28.82 1.47 -7.08
C LYS A 54 29.05 1.62 -8.57
N LEU A 55 29.96 2.53 -8.92
CA LEU A 55 30.45 2.63 -10.28
C LEU A 55 31.50 1.55 -10.57
N GLY A 56 31.74 1.24 -11.85
CA GLY A 56 32.64 0.16 -12.26
C GLY A 56 34.05 0.28 -11.68
N ASP A 57 34.56 1.50 -11.53
CA ASP A 57 35.89 1.78 -10.96
C ASP A 57 35.97 1.56 -9.44
N GLU A 58 34.82 1.56 -8.75
CA GLU A 58 34.71 1.33 -7.30
C GLU A 58 34.45 -0.15 -6.96
N VAL A 59 34.11 -0.96 -7.96
CA VAL A 59 33.92 -2.40 -7.83
C VAL A 59 35.27 -3.10 -7.98
N THR A 60 35.90 -3.35 -6.84
CA THR A 60 37.19 -4.06 -6.80
C THR A 60 37.02 -5.53 -7.17
N GLY A 61 38.01 -6.13 -7.85
CA GLY A 61 38.00 -7.56 -8.23
C GLY A 61 37.97 -8.56 -7.06
N SER A 62 38.09 -8.09 -5.81
CA SER A 62 37.91 -8.88 -4.59
C SER A 62 36.80 -8.31 -3.71
N LEU A 63 35.92 -9.18 -3.19
CA LEU A 63 34.88 -8.79 -2.23
C LEU A 63 35.43 -8.35 -0.88
N ARG A 64 36.68 -8.71 -0.54
CA ARG A 64 37.30 -8.32 0.75
C ARG A 64 37.70 -6.84 0.81
N THR A 65 38.00 -6.25 -0.35
CA THR A 65 38.41 -4.84 -0.46
C THR A 65 37.22 -3.92 -0.77
N LEU A 66 36.05 -4.50 -1.04
CA LEU A 66 34.88 -3.74 -1.42
C LEU A 66 34.31 -3.02 -0.19
N GLN A 67 34.33 -1.69 -0.22
CA GLN A 67 33.67 -0.90 0.81
C GLN A 67 32.16 -1.16 0.79
N THR A 68 31.51 -1.25 1.94
CA THR A 68 30.06 -1.35 1.99
C THR A 68 29.44 0.02 1.76
N GLU A 69 28.38 0.07 0.97
CA GLU A 69 27.53 1.25 0.95
C GLU A 69 26.65 1.27 2.19
N SER A 70 26.43 2.44 2.78
CA SER A 70 25.73 2.48 4.06
C SER A 70 24.77 3.65 4.21
N ASN A 71 23.49 3.29 4.23
CA ASN A 71 22.52 3.81 5.20
C ASN A 71 21.35 2.82 5.37
N LEU A 72 21.63 1.65 5.98
CA LEU A 72 20.61 0.62 6.21
C LEU A 72 19.47 1.14 7.10
N PHE A 73 19.76 2.07 8.01
CA PHE A 73 18.76 2.65 8.90
C PHE A 73 17.71 3.45 8.12
N ALA A 74 18.12 4.29 7.17
CA ALA A 74 17.20 5.06 6.35
C ALA A 74 16.34 4.14 5.46
N GLU A 75 16.93 3.07 4.91
CA GLU A 75 16.22 2.08 4.11
C GLU A 75 15.17 1.32 4.94
N ALA A 76 15.58 0.80 6.10
CA ALA A 76 14.70 0.10 7.03
C ALA A 76 13.56 1.02 7.51
N PHE A 77 13.86 2.28 7.83
CA PHE A 77 12.88 3.27 8.26
C PHE A 77 11.85 3.55 7.16
N SER A 78 12.30 3.77 5.91
CA SER A 78 11.41 3.93 4.76
C SER A 78 10.54 2.68 4.55
N GLY A 79 11.09 1.48 4.71
CA GLY A 79 10.35 0.22 4.65
C GLY A 79 9.26 0.07 5.72
N ILE A 80 9.52 0.48 6.96
CA ILE A 80 8.52 0.49 8.04
C ILE A 80 7.40 1.49 7.72
N GLN A 81 7.73 2.65 7.14
CA GLN A 81 6.72 3.62 6.71
C GLN A 81 5.86 3.11 5.55
N ARG A 82 6.44 2.46 4.52
CA ARG A 82 5.69 1.87 3.40
C ARG A 82 4.68 0.81 3.85
N ARG A 83 5.03 0.06 4.91
CA ARG A 83 4.16 -0.93 5.56
C ARG A 83 3.09 -0.31 6.47
N ASN A 84 3.01 1.02 6.56
CA ASN A 84 2.04 1.73 7.38
C ASN A 84 2.16 1.41 8.89
N LEU A 85 3.36 1.04 9.35
CA LEU A 85 3.67 0.79 10.76
C LEU A 85 4.04 2.08 11.50
N VAL A 86 4.72 3.00 10.80
CA VAL A 86 5.11 4.33 11.30
C VAL A 86 4.71 5.38 10.27
N GLU A 87 4.19 6.50 10.75
CA GLU A 87 3.84 7.61 9.88
C GLU A 87 5.07 8.46 9.48
N PRO A 88 5.10 9.01 8.26
CA PRO A 88 6.13 9.96 7.86
C PRO A 88 5.97 11.27 8.64
N ARG A 89 7.05 11.75 9.24
CA ARG A 89 7.12 13.00 10.03
C ARG A 89 8.31 13.85 9.57
N ILE A 90 8.25 15.14 9.84
CA ILE A 90 9.34 16.10 9.60
C ILE A 90 9.71 16.73 10.95
N PRO A 91 11.00 17.00 11.23
CA PRO A 91 11.40 17.73 12.42
C PRO A 91 10.64 19.04 12.56
N VAL A 92 10.14 19.31 13.77
CA VAL A 92 9.55 20.61 14.11
C VAL A 92 10.72 21.56 14.36
N LYS A 93 10.70 22.73 13.70
CA LYS A 93 11.67 23.80 13.95
C LYS A 93 11.35 24.50 15.25
#